data_AF-A0A1Y1Y2V4-F1
#
_entry.id   AF-A0A1Y1Y2V4-F1
#
_cell.length_a   1.000
_cell.length_b   1.000
_cell.length_c   1.000
_cell.angle_alpha   90.00
_cell.angle_beta   90.00
_cell.angle_gamma   90.00
#
_symmetry.space_group_name_H-M   'P 1'
#
loop_
_entity.id
_entity.type
_entity.pdbx_description
1 polymer ?
#
loop_
_entity_poly.entity_id
_entity_poly.type
_entity_poly.pdbx_seq_one_letter_code
_entity_poly.pdbx_strand_id
1 'polypeptide(L)'
;MIAYSQVQFTPGYPEFPPNKANKAFYPYVSANELLTNSTQRDIISNVAPQEGDFVVQKRRFNAMFESTLPLLLRANLIDTVVLSGAYTSGVILATLRTCSDMDYQIYVIRENVIDPSYSLSQILLDEFFPQQASVISLETALKALPSK
;
A
#
# COMPACT_ATOMS: atom_id res chain seq x y z
N MET A 1 7.43 -9.34 9.77
CA MET A 1 6.23 -8.51 10.03
C MET A 1 5.44 -8.37 8.74
N ILE A 2 4.12 -8.61 8.75
CA ILE A 2 3.24 -8.30 7.62
C ILE A 2 2.32 -7.16 8.03
N ALA A 3 2.18 -6.16 7.16
CA ALA A 3 1.31 -5.01 7.38
C ALA A 3 0.33 -4.85 6.22
N TYR A 4 -0.96 -4.93 6.51
CA TYR A 4 -2.04 -4.73 5.56
C TYR A 4 -2.50 -3.28 5.62
N SER A 5 -2.35 -2.54 4.54
CA SER A 5 -2.83 -1.16 4.49
C SER A 5 -4.20 -1.08 3.82
N GLN A 6 -5.15 -0.38 4.46
CA GLN A 6 -6.49 -0.19 3.92
C GLN A 6 -6.87 1.29 3.91
N VAL A 7 -7.49 1.74 2.82
CA VAL A 7 -8.09 3.08 2.81
C VAL A 7 -9.43 3.03 3.54
N GLN A 8 -9.49 3.70 4.68
CA GLN A 8 -10.71 3.83 5.47
C GLN A 8 -10.83 5.25 6.05
N PHE A 9 -12.07 5.72 6.19
CA PHE A 9 -12.44 7.01 6.75
C PHE A 9 -13.35 6.83 7.96
N THR A 10 -13.23 7.72 8.93
CA THR A 10 -14.15 7.74 10.06
C THR A 10 -15.54 8.16 9.58
N PRO A 11 -16.65 7.59 10.12
CA PRO A 11 -18.00 8.05 9.81
C PRO A 11 -18.13 9.58 9.93
N GLY A 12 -18.71 10.20 8.90
CA GLY A 12 -18.80 11.67 8.77
C GLY A 12 -17.59 12.35 8.11
N TYR A 13 -16.55 11.59 7.74
CA TYR A 13 -15.37 12.06 7.00
C TYR A 13 -14.63 13.27 7.59
N PRO A 14 -14.37 13.33 8.92
CA PRO A 14 -13.64 14.45 9.51
C PRO A 14 -12.22 14.63 8.94
N GLU A 15 -11.62 13.56 8.39
CA GLU A 15 -10.29 13.59 7.77
C GLU A 15 -10.31 13.94 6.26
N PHE A 16 -11.48 14.29 5.73
CA PHE A 16 -11.64 14.69 4.33
C PHE A 16 -12.10 16.15 4.25
N PRO A 17 -11.34 17.03 3.57
CA PRO A 17 -11.73 18.43 3.48
C PRO A 17 -13.08 18.55 2.75
N PRO A 18 -13.93 19.51 3.12
CA PRO A 18 -15.23 19.72 2.46
C PRO A 18 -15.09 20.20 1.01
N ASN A 19 -13.86 20.53 0.58
CA ASN A 19 -13.57 20.88 -0.80
C ASN A 19 -13.37 19.63 -1.67
N LYS A 20 -13.74 19.72 -2.95
CA LYS A 20 -13.65 18.60 -3.91
C LYS A 20 -12.25 18.45 -4.51
N ALA A 21 -11.21 18.90 -3.80
CA ALA A 21 -9.85 19.01 -4.36
C ALA A 21 -9.21 17.63 -4.60
N ASN A 22 -9.45 16.68 -3.70
CA ASN A 22 -8.98 15.31 -3.88
C ASN A 22 -9.94 14.53 -4.80
N LYS A 23 -9.71 14.67 -6.10
CA LYS A 23 -10.53 14.05 -7.16
C LYS A 23 -10.58 12.52 -7.09
N ALA A 24 -9.53 11.88 -6.57
CA ALA A 24 -9.44 10.43 -6.52
C ALA A 24 -10.36 9.84 -5.45
N PHE A 25 -10.44 10.47 -4.28
CA PHE A 25 -11.20 9.94 -3.15
C PHE A 25 -12.57 10.62 -2.95
N TYR A 26 -12.78 11.82 -3.50
CA TYR A 26 -14.05 12.52 -3.39
C TYR A 26 -15.27 11.68 -3.86
N PRO A 27 -15.22 10.91 -4.97
CA PRO A 27 -16.34 10.08 -5.39
C PRO A 27 -16.80 9.09 -4.30
N TYR A 28 -15.85 8.39 -3.67
CA TYR A 28 -16.13 7.45 -2.58
C TYR A 28 -16.71 8.14 -1.35
N VAL A 29 -16.16 9.30 -0.98
CA VAL A 29 -16.67 10.11 0.14
C VAL A 29 -18.10 10.57 -0.14
N SER A 30 -18.38 11.05 -1.36
CA SER A 30 -19.72 11.51 -1.74
C SER A 30 -20.74 10.37 -1.84
N ALA A 31 -20.28 9.13 -2.02
CA ALA A 31 -21.10 7.92 -2.03
C ALA A 31 -21.24 7.26 -0.65
N ASN A 32 -20.70 7.88 0.41
CA ASN A 32 -20.67 7.33 1.77
C ASN A 32 -19.97 5.94 1.87
N GLU A 33 -18.89 5.74 1.08
CA GLU A 33 -18.10 4.51 1.04
C GLU A 33 -16.78 4.61 1.83
N LEU A 34 -16.07 3.47 1.95
CA LEU A 34 -14.76 3.36 2.61
C LEU A 34 -14.78 3.74 4.10
N LEU A 35 -15.88 3.48 4.80
CA LEU A 35 -15.99 3.77 6.23
C LEU A 35 -15.33 2.69 7.10
N THR A 36 -14.77 3.07 8.24
CA THR A 36 -14.16 2.15 9.21
C THR A 36 -15.14 1.16 9.85
N ASN A 37 -16.44 1.45 9.80
CA ASN A 37 -17.51 0.58 10.30
C ASN A 37 -18.19 -0.27 9.21
N SER A 38 -17.59 -0.34 8.02
CA SER A 38 -18.10 -1.09 6.87
C SER A 38 -17.22 -2.31 6.58
N THR A 39 -17.85 -3.44 6.23
CA THR A 39 -17.16 -4.67 5.80
C THR A 39 -16.90 -4.72 4.29
N GLN A 40 -17.33 -3.70 3.53
CA GLN A 40 -17.24 -3.69 2.06
C GLN A 40 -15.81 -3.80 1.50
N ARG A 41 -14.80 -3.54 2.32
CA ARG A 41 -13.38 -3.56 1.94
C ARG A 41 -12.51 -4.35 2.92
N ASP A 42 -13.10 -5.33 3.59
CA ASP A 42 -12.35 -6.24 4.44
C ASP A 42 -11.27 -6.97 3.64
N ILE A 43 -10.17 -7.30 4.32
CA ILE A 43 -9.14 -8.16 3.72
C ILE A 43 -9.79 -9.51 3.41
N ILE A 44 -9.62 -9.97 2.17
CA ILE A 44 -10.19 -11.23 1.72
C ILE A 44 -9.68 -12.40 2.57
N SER A 45 -10.53 -13.39 2.80
CA SER A 45 -10.24 -14.53 3.67
C SER A 45 -8.96 -15.29 3.32
N ASN A 46 -8.60 -15.35 2.03
CA ASN A 46 -7.42 -16.07 1.55
C ASN A 46 -6.10 -15.47 2.02
N VAL A 47 -6.10 -14.21 2.44
CA VAL A 47 -4.93 -13.51 3.00
C VAL A 47 -5.28 -12.82 4.32
N ALA A 48 -6.23 -13.37 5.07
CA ALA A 48 -6.66 -12.80 6.34
C ALA A 48 -5.45 -12.60 7.28
N PRO A 49 -5.37 -11.45 8.00
CA PRO A 49 -4.29 -11.21 8.95
C PRO A 49 -4.20 -12.32 10.01
N GLN A 50 -2.97 -12.71 10.33
CA GLN A 50 -2.66 -13.68 11.38
C GLN A 50 -2.20 -12.98 12.66
N GLU A 51 -2.01 -13.76 13.73
CA GLU A 51 -1.41 -13.25 14.95
C GLU A 51 -0.02 -12.66 14.66
N GLY A 52 0.21 -11.42 15.10
CA GLY A 52 1.44 -10.66 14.84
C GLY A 52 1.43 -9.83 13.55
N ASP A 53 0.40 -9.94 12.72
CA ASP A 53 0.19 -9.05 11.57
C ASP A 53 -0.47 -7.74 12.00
N PHE A 54 -0.24 -6.69 11.22
CA PHE A 54 -0.77 -5.36 11.50
C PHE A 54 -1.76 -4.92 10.42
N VAL A 55 -2.92 -4.39 10.82
CA VAL A 55 -3.84 -3.70 9.91
C VAL A 55 -3.68 -2.20 10.09
N VAL A 56 -3.16 -1.52 9.06
CA VAL A 56 -2.89 -0.09 9.04
C VAL A 56 -4.00 0.63 8.28
N GLN A 57 -4.72 1.51 8.98
CA GLN A 57 -5.66 2.42 8.35
C GLN A 57 -4.93 3.64 7.78
N LYS A 58 -5.29 4.01 6.54
CA LYS A 58 -4.78 5.21 5.86
C LYS A 58 -5.92 5.95 5.17
N ARG A 59 -5.76 7.25 4.94
CA ARG A 59 -6.80 8.11 4.33
C ARG A 59 -6.47 8.52 2.90
N ARG A 60 -5.28 8.16 2.43
CA ARG A 60 -4.72 8.54 1.13
C ARG A 60 -4.04 7.34 0.47
N PHE A 61 -3.49 7.53 -0.72
CA PHE A 61 -2.80 6.46 -1.44
C PHE A 61 -1.55 5.99 -0.69
N ASN A 62 -0.67 6.91 -0.30
CA ASN A 62 0.58 6.61 0.40
C ASN A 62 0.31 5.95 1.77
N ALA A 63 0.83 4.74 1.97
CA ALA A 63 0.69 4.02 3.23
C ALA A 63 1.55 4.59 4.36
N MET A 64 2.55 5.41 4.07
CA MET A 64 3.40 6.10 5.07
C MET A 64 2.80 7.42 5.56
N PHE A 65 1.90 8.02 4.79
CA PHE A 65 1.36 9.35 5.10
C PHE A 65 0.24 9.27 6.14
N GLU A 66 0.42 9.94 7.28
CA GLU A 66 -0.56 10.04 8.38
C GLU A 66 -1.13 8.67 8.81
N SER A 67 -0.27 7.66 8.87
CA SER A 67 -0.62 6.30 9.31
C SER A 67 0.32 5.85 10.43
N THR A 68 0.00 4.71 11.05
CA THR A 68 0.85 4.06 12.06
C THR A 68 2.02 3.28 11.45
N LEU A 69 2.07 3.08 10.12
CA LEU A 69 3.09 2.26 9.47
C LEU A 69 4.53 2.75 9.71
N PRO A 70 4.87 4.07 9.57
CA PRO A 70 6.23 4.53 9.82
C PRO A 70 6.70 4.30 11.26
N LEU A 71 5.76 4.40 12.22
CA LEU A 71 6.05 4.13 13.63
C LEU A 71 6.36 2.64 13.83
N LEU A 72 5.53 1.74 13.27
CA LEU A 72 5.71 0.30 13.37
C LEU A 72 7.04 -0.16 12.76
N LEU A 73 7.37 0.32 11.56
CA LEU A 73 8.62 -0.01 10.89
C LEU A 73 9.84 0.40 11.73
N ARG A 74 9.84 1.65 12.23
CA ARG A 74 10.93 2.18 13.06
C ARG A 74 11.07 1.43 14.39
N ALA A 75 9.95 1.19 15.09
CA ALA A 75 9.95 0.51 16.37
C ALA A 75 10.49 -0.93 16.30
N ASN A 76 10.41 -1.56 15.12
CA ASN A 76 10.92 -2.89 14.85
C ASN A 76 12.28 -2.91 14.12
N LEU A 77 12.94 -1.75 13.99
CA LEU A 77 14.23 -1.59 13.30
C LEU A 77 14.22 -2.18 11.87
N ILE A 78 13.10 -2.02 11.16
CA ILE A 78 12.95 -2.50 9.78
C ILE A 78 13.52 -1.44 8.84
N ASP A 79 14.43 -1.86 7.97
CA ASP A 79 15.06 -1.05 6.92
C ASP A 79 14.68 -1.51 5.50
N THR A 80 14.01 -2.66 5.38
CA THR A 80 13.67 -3.30 4.11
C THR A 80 12.17 -3.52 4.02
N VAL A 81 11.56 -3.10 2.91
CA VAL A 81 10.12 -3.26 2.65
C VAL A 81 9.87 -3.98 1.33
N VAL A 82 8.87 -4.87 1.35
CA VAL A 82 8.35 -5.54 0.16
C VAL A 82 6.94 -5.01 -0.09
N LEU A 83 6.73 -4.39 -1.25
CA LEU A 83 5.45 -3.79 -1.62
C LEU A 83 4.65 -4.73 -2.54
N SER A 84 3.37 -4.90 -2.20
CA SER A 84 2.41 -5.71 -2.94
C SER A 84 1.01 -5.10 -2.79
N GLY A 85 0.14 -5.31 -3.78
CA GLY A 85 -1.27 -4.95 -3.73
C GLY A 85 -1.69 -4.02 -4.86
N ALA A 86 -2.75 -3.25 -4.59
CA ALA A 86 -3.41 -2.42 -5.59
C ALA A 86 -3.48 -0.95 -5.13
N TYR A 87 -3.31 0.04 -6.02
CA TYR A 87 -2.93 -0.05 -7.44
C TYR A 87 -1.45 0.26 -7.67
N THR A 88 -0.83 -0.32 -8.71
CA THR A 88 0.57 -0.07 -9.08
C THR A 88 0.86 1.43 -9.23
N SER A 89 0.06 2.14 -10.01
CA SER A 89 0.21 3.58 -10.27
C SER A 89 -0.31 4.49 -9.15
N GLY A 90 -1.09 3.94 -8.22
CA GLY A 90 -1.68 4.67 -7.11
C GLY A 90 -0.93 4.43 -5.81
N VAL A 91 -1.36 3.40 -5.07
CA VAL A 91 -0.88 3.10 -3.71
C VAL A 91 0.59 2.68 -3.72
N ILE A 92 0.98 1.78 -4.64
CA ILE A 92 2.34 1.23 -4.68
C ILE A 92 3.32 2.36 -5.02
N LEU A 93 3.10 3.08 -6.12
CA LEU A 93 3.93 4.21 -6.51
C LEU A 93 4.02 5.29 -5.42
N ALA A 94 2.89 5.70 -4.82
CA ALA A 94 2.90 6.74 -3.79
C ALA A 94 3.66 6.33 -2.53
N THR A 95 3.56 5.05 -2.14
CA THR A 95 4.26 4.51 -0.98
C THR A 95 5.75 4.32 -1.27
N LEU A 96 6.08 3.77 -2.45
CA LEU A 96 7.44 3.54 -2.92
C LEU A 96 8.27 4.83 -2.92
N ARG A 97 7.70 5.93 -3.44
CA ARG A 97 8.36 7.25 -3.43
C ARG A 97 8.77 7.66 -2.02
N THR A 98 7.86 7.59 -1.05
CA THR A 98 8.17 7.95 0.34
C THR A 98 9.13 6.98 1.01
N CYS A 99 9.01 5.67 0.77
CA CYS A 99 10.00 4.70 1.26
C CYS A 99 11.40 5.01 0.72
N SER A 100 11.50 5.43 -0.56
CA SER A 100 12.77 5.77 -1.20
C SER A 100 13.37 7.04 -0.59
N ASP A 101 12.55 8.07 -0.34
CA ASP A 101 12.99 9.31 0.33
C ASP A 101 13.40 9.07 1.80
N MET A 102 12.97 7.95 2.39
CA MET A 102 13.29 7.54 3.76
C MET A 102 14.40 6.48 3.82
N ASP A 103 15.14 6.27 2.71
CA ASP A 103 16.29 5.35 2.61
C ASP A 103 15.98 3.88 2.90
N TYR A 104 14.74 3.41 2.69
CA TYR A 104 14.43 1.98 2.78
C TYR A 104 15.01 1.21 1.59
N GLN A 105 15.42 -0.04 1.82
CA GLN A 105 15.59 -1.00 0.74
C GLN A 105 14.21 -1.49 0.27
N ILE A 106 13.89 -1.31 -1.00
CA ILE A 106 12.54 -1.55 -1.52
C ILE A 106 12.56 -2.69 -2.52
N TYR A 107 11.66 -3.64 -2.33
CA TYR A 107 11.34 -4.67 -3.30
C TYR A 107 9.89 -4.52 -3.75
N VAL A 108 9.65 -4.67 -5.05
CA VAL A 108 8.30 -4.80 -5.61
C VAL A 108 8.22 -6.15 -6.30
N ILE A 109 7.24 -6.98 -5.91
CA ILE A 109 7.01 -8.27 -6.57
C ILE A 109 6.09 -8.03 -7.76
N ARG A 110 6.62 -8.21 -8.98
CA ARG A 110 5.93 -7.87 -10.24
C ARG A 110 4.56 -8.52 -10.37
N GLU A 111 4.44 -9.78 -9.98
CA GLU A 111 3.21 -10.57 -10.09
C GLU A 111 2.21 -10.28 -8.96
N ASN A 112 2.62 -9.55 -7.92
CA ASN A 112 1.78 -9.25 -6.76
C ASN A 112 1.33 -7.77 -6.72
N VAL A 113 1.42 -7.05 -7.83
CA VAL A 113 0.85 -5.71 -8.00
C VAL A 113 -0.13 -5.69 -9.17
N ILE A 114 -1.14 -4.84 -9.08
CA ILE A 114 -2.19 -4.76 -10.12
C ILE A 114 -2.59 -3.31 -10.36
N ASP A 115 -2.96 -2.98 -11.59
CA ASP A 115 -3.46 -1.67 -11.99
C ASP A 115 -4.60 -1.83 -13.01
N PRO A 116 -5.60 -0.92 -13.06
CA PRO A 116 -6.59 -0.93 -14.13
C PRO A 116 -5.96 -0.71 -15.51
N SER A 117 -4.85 0.03 -15.60
CA SER A 117 -4.12 0.26 -16.83
C SER A 117 -2.90 -0.66 -16.90
N TYR A 118 -3.02 -1.72 -17.71
CA TYR A 118 -1.91 -2.66 -17.92
C TYR A 118 -0.65 -1.96 -18.46
N SER A 119 -0.79 -1.11 -19.49
CA SER A 119 0.34 -0.41 -20.10
C SER A 119 1.05 0.53 -19.12
N LEU A 120 0.29 1.26 -18.30
CA LEU A 120 0.87 2.11 -17.26
C LEU A 120 1.61 1.28 -16.22
N SER A 121 1.02 0.15 -15.78
CA SER A 121 1.68 -0.75 -14.84
C SER A 121 3.00 -1.28 -15.37
N GLN A 122 3.09 -1.65 -16.65
CA GLN A 122 4.33 -2.15 -17.24
C GLN A 122 5.42 -1.06 -17.28
N ILE A 123 5.09 0.15 -17.77
CA ILE A 123 6.05 1.27 -17.80
C ILE A 123 6.58 1.56 -16.38
N LEU A 124 5.70 1.56 -15.38
CA LEU A 124 6.13 1.77 -14.00
C LEU A 124 7.07 0.67 -13.50
N LEU A 125 6.77 -0.59 -13.79
CA LEU A 125 7.57 -1.74 -13.33
C LEU A 125 8.89 -1.89 -14.09
N ASP A 126 8.94 -1.49 -15.35
CA ASP A 126 10.08 -1.70 -16.24
C ASP A 126 11.04 -0.51 -16.26
N GLU A 127 10.52 0.72 -16.20
CA GLU A 127 11.31 1.94 -16.43
C GLU A 127 11.45 2.84 -15.20
N PHE A 128 10.41 2.90 -14.36
CA PHE A 128 10.36 3.85 -13.26
C PHE A 128 10.82 3.26 -11.93
N PHE A 129 10.15 2.19 -11.47
CA PHE A 129 10.42 1.55 -10.17
C PHE A 129 11.88 1.12 -10.03
N PRO A 130 12.58 0.60 -11.07
CA PRO A 130 14.00 0.22 -10.97
C PRO A 130 14.95 1.35 -10.53
N GLN A 131 14.55 2.61 -10.62
CA GLN A 131 15.35 3.74 -10.14
C GLN A 131 15.34 3.88 -8.61
N GLN A 132 14.43 3.19 -7.92
CA GLN A 132 14.17 3.35 -6.48
C GLN A 132 13.90 2.03 -5.74
N ALA A 133 13.66 0.94 -6.47
CA ALA A 133 13.31 -0.35 -5.92
C ALA A 133 13.83 -1.48 -6.81
N SER A 134 14.11 -2.64 -6.21
CA SER A 134 14.33 -3.88 -6.94
C SER A 134 12.98 -4.48 -7.33
N VAL A 135 12.68 -4.52 -8.64
CA VAL A 135 11.48 -5.20 -9.14
C VAL A 135 11.83 -6.65 -9.44
N ILE A 136 11.28 -7.58 -8.65
CA ILE A 136 11.62 -9.01 -8.68
C ILE A 136 10.43 -9.88 -9.08
N SER A 137 10.69 -11.09 -9.57
CA SER A 137 9.64 -12.10 -9.77
C SER A 137 9.21 -12.74 -8.45
N LEU A 138 7.98 -13.27 -8.43
CA LEU A 138 7.46 -14.04 -7.31
C LEU A 138 8.37 -15.23 -6.97
N GLU A 139 8.88 -15.92 -7.99
CA GLU A 139 9.83 -17.03 -7.80
C GLU A 139 11.09 -16.56 -7.05
N THR A 140 11.65 -15.41 -7.44
CA THR A 140 12.82 -14.83 -6.79
C THR A 140 12.52 -14.47 -5.34
N ALA A 141 11.35 -13.86 -5.10
CA ALA A 141 10.91 -13.49 -3.76
C ALA A 141 10.77 -14.72 -2.84
N LEU A 142 10.14 -15.80 -3.33
CA LEU A 142 9.95 -17.04 -2.57
C LEU A 142 11.28 -17.72 -2.24
N LYS A 143 12.27 -17.69 -3.13
CA LYS A 143 13.61 -18.25 -2.88
C LYS A 143 14.42 -17.44 -1.85
N ALA A 144 14.14 -16.14 -1.72
CA ALA A 144 14.85 -15.25 -0.80
C ALA A 144 14.30 -15.33 0.64
N LEU A 145 13.10 -15.87 0.83
CA LEU A 145 12.55 -16.06 2.17
C LEU A 145 13.35 -17.14 2.92
N PRO A 146 13.66 -16.93 4.22
CA PRO A 146 14.28 -17.96 5.02
C PRO A 146 13.41 -19.21 5.00
N SER A 147 14.04 -20.37 4.82
CA SER A 147 13.35 -21.67 4.95
C SER A 147 12.73 -21.73 6.35
N LYS A 148 11.42 -22.01 6.40
CA LYS A 148 10.73 -22.27 7.68
C LYS A 148 11.29 -23.50 8.35
#